data_AF-X6MD99-F1
#
_entry.id   AF-X6MD99-F1
#
_cell.length_a   1.000
_cell.length_b   1.000
_cell.length_c   1.000
_cell.angle_alpha   90.00
_cell.angle_beta   90.00
_cell.angle_gamma   90.00
#
_symmetry.space_group_name_H-M   'P 1'
#
loop_
_entity.id
_entity.type
_entity.pdbx_description
1 polymer ?
#
loop_
_entity_poly.entity_id
_entity_poly.type
_entity_poly.pdbx_seq_one_letter_code
_entity_poly.pdbx_strand_id
1 'polypeptide(L)'
;MSTDIIENQQPWELDNIDWEAAAKDLGDNVAIVTTDPSKPPLLIKKKNQKLQEIQQKTSSLPWIETLECVTAQRSEIKNANNDLQREVAFYQMTLDCVKDSLDRLNDLQIPYRRPNDFYAEMLKSDQHMARVKARILWEKKKIGVVEARKKNSRLTKFHKQMMFEKNKASSAREKEELNAIETWKNSLFVFFLIKKNHTELRSFCSNRSDKSLQEILRQSRREYLQKKENEKKKKPNMRRIMKDMKYGKSGGGTKMGRSKKNTHMSSKEYFDDFARSGNAAREEAHYKNMKQLTQKLKGNSKNKFIQNKKIKAAPKTHRPSKKQRWKQVLQKVGKMQTI
;
A
#
# COMPACT_ATOMS: atom_id res chain seq x y z
N MET A 1 -59.26 35.13 -25.58
CA MET A 1 -60.12 34.04 -25.07
C MET A 1 -59.26 33.02 -24.36
N SER A 2 -59.72 32.56 -23.20
CA SER A 2 -59.14 31.58 -22.29
C SER A 2 -58.08 32.10 -21.31
N THR A 3 -58.58 32.65 -20.20
CA THR A 3 -57.86 32.80 -18.92
C THR A 3 -58.67 32.09 -17.85
N ASP A 4 -58.76 30.76 -17.88
CA ASP A 4 -59.56 30.03 -16.89
C ASP A 4 -58.92 28.67 -16.54
N ILE A 5 -57.83 28.69 -15.76
CA ILE A 5 -57.47 27.58 -14.84
C ILE A 5 -56.78 28.19 -13.61
N ILE A 6 -57.55 28.92 -12.79
CA ILE A 6 -57.22 29.12 -11.38
C ILE A 6 -58.48 28.70 -10.62
N GLU A 7 -58.68 27.39 -10.58
CA GLU A 7 -59.80 26.75 -9.91
C GLU A 7 -59.47 26.60 -8.42
N ASN A 8 -60.21 27.35 -7.60
CA ASN A 8 -60.52 27.09 -6.20
C ASN A 8 -59.40 26.53 -5.30
N GLN A 9 -58.53 27.41 -4.80
CA GLN A 9 -58.10 27.27 -3.42
C GLN A 9 -58.97 28.18 -2.57
N GLN A 10 -59.87 27.59 -1.79
CA GLN A 10 -60.57 28.28 -0.71
C GLN A 10 -59.51 29.03 0.10
N PRO A 11 -59.65 30.35 0.34
CA PRO A 11 -58.77 31.03 1.29
C PRO A 11 -58.88 30.26 2.61
N TRP A 12 -57.74 29.88 3.18
CA TRP A 12 -57.70 29.27 4.49
C TRP A 12 -58.35 30.26 5.46
N GLU A 13 -59.61 30.04 5.83
CA GLU A 13 -60.18 30.67 7.00
C GLU A 13 -59.38 30.11 8.16
N LEU A 14 -58.49 30.95 8.71
CA LEU A 14 -57.89 30.69 9.99
C LEU A 14 -59.06 30.51 10.94
N ASP A 15 -59.21 29.31 11.52
CA ASP A 15 -60.05 29.13 12.70
C ASP A 15 -59.78 30.33 13.63
N ASN A 16 -60.84 30.91 14.21
CA ASN A 16 -60.76 31.98 15.21
C ASN A 16 -60.10 31.44 16.49
N ILE A 17 -58.85 31.01 16.37
CA ILE A 17 -57.98 30.58 17.44
C ILE A 17 -57.54 31.86 18.12
N ASP A 18 -57.90 31.99 19.40
CA ASP A 18 -57.40 33.06 20.24
C ASP A 18 -55.90 32.84 20.48
N TRP A 19 -55.10 33.45 19.62
CA TRP A 19 -53.64 33.38 19.69
C TRP A 19 -53.08 34.02 20.97
N GLU A 20 -53.82 34.92 21.63
CA GLU A 20 -53.43 35.47 22.92
C GLU A 20 -53.58 34.43 24.05
N ALA A 21 -54.66 33.64 24.02
CA ALA A 21 -54.83 32.50 24.93
C ALA A 21 -53.75 31.43 24.71
N ALA A 22 -53.48 31.07 23.44
CA ALA A 22 -52.42 30.12 23.12
C ALA A 22 -51.02 30.61 23.54
N ALA A 23 -50.74 31.92 23.45
CA ALA A 23 -49.48 32.50 23.91
C ALA A 23 -49.33 32.51 25.44
N LYS A 24 -50.44 32.65 26.20
CA LYS A 24 -50.43 32.56 27.67
C LYS A 24 -50.06 31.17 28.17
N ASP A 25 -50.53 30.11 27.50
CA ASP A 25 -50.25 28.73 27.88
C ASP A 25 -48.79 28.30 27.62
N LEU A 26 -48.10 28.92 26.65
CA LEU A 26 -46.68 28.68 26.38
C LEU A 26 -45.71 29.44 27.31
N GLY A 27 -46.23 30.25 28.23
CA GLY A 27 -45.48 31.01 29.23
C GLY A 27 -44.77 32.26 28.68
N ASP A 28 -44.12 33.02 29.57
CA ASP A 28 -43.59 34.37 29.28
C ASP A 28 -42.58 34.47 28.11
N ASN A 29 -42.14 33.36 27.51
CA ASN A 29 -41.09 33.32 26.50
C ASN A 29 -41.59 33.53 25.07
N VAL A 30 -42.88 33.74 24.91
CA VAL A 30 -43.58 33.81 23.63
C VAL A 30 -44.30 35.15 23.52
N ALA A 31 -44.02 35.92 22.48
CA ALA A 31 -44.81 37.10 22.13
C ALA A 31 -45.03 37.14 20.62
N ILE A 32 -46.25 37.50 20.25
CA ILE A 32 -46.73 37.60 18.88
C ILE A 32 -46.04 38.79 18.20
N VAL A 33 -45.35 38.55 17.08
CA VAL A 33 -44.58 39.59 16.35
C VAL A 33 -45.32 40.11 15.10
N THR A 34 -46.45 39.54 14.71
CA THR A 34 -47.18 39.97 13.50
C THR A 34 -48.18 41.08 13.80
N THR A 35 -48.09 42.18 13.04
CA THR A 35 -49.09 43.26 12.99
C THR A 35 -50.16 43.03 11.91
N ASP A 36 -49.99 42.02 11.05
CA ASP A 36 -50.92 41.66 9.97
C ASP A 36 -51.82 40.49 10.42
N PRO A 37 -53.17 40.62 10.39
CA PRO A 37 -54.09 39.56 10.80
C PRO A 37 -54.19 38.39 9.80
N SER A 38 -53.65 38.54 8.58
CA SER A 38 -53.72 37.53 7.52
C SER A 38 -52.56 36.52 7.53
N LYS A 39 -51.58 36.66 8.43
CA LYS A 39 -50.40 35.78 8.52
C LYS A 39 -50.31 35.18 9.93
N PRO A 40 -49.95 33.89 10.09
CA PRO A 40 -49.82 33.28 11.40
C PRO A 40 -48.72 33.97 12.24
N PRO A 41 -48.94 34.17 13.55
CA PRO A 41 -48.02 34.94 14.38
C PRO A 41 -46.68 34.24 14.60
N LEU A 42 -45.58 34.95 14.33
CA LEU A 42 -44.23 34.50 14.65
C LEU A 42 -43.95 34.71 16.13
N LEU A 43 -43.74 33.63 16.87
CA LEU A 43 -43.48 33.61 18.30
C LEU A 43 -41.98 33.78 18.61
N ILE A 44 -41.40 34.98 18.46
CA ILE A 44 -39.95 35.17 18.65
C ILE A 44 -39.60 36.58 19.17
N LYS A 45 -39.77 36.86 20.48
CA LYS A 45 -39.22 38.09 21.11
C LYS A 45 -38.15 37.82 22.17
N LYS A 46 -38.37 36.88 23.11
CA LYS A 46 -37.38 36.63 24.18
C LYS A 46 -36.07 36.00 23.72
N LYS A 47 -36.08 35.19 22.64
CA LYS A 47 -34.85 34.64 22.05
C LYS A 47 -33.88 35.74 21.60
N ASN A 48 -34.40 36.82 21.01
CA ASN A 48 -33.58 37.90 20.46
C ASN A 48 -32.93 38.76 21.56
N GLN A 49 -33.63 39.01 22.68
CA GLN A 49 -33.06 39.72 23.82
C GLN A 49 -31.91 38.95 24.47
N LYS A 50 -32.09 37.63 24.66
CA LYS A 50 -31.02 36.80 25.23
C LYS A 50 -29.82 36.66 24.29
N LEU A 51 -30.08 36.54 22.98
CA LEU A 51 -29.02 36.56 21.97
C LEU A 51 -28.25 37.89 21.99
N GLN A 52 -28.94 39.02 22.08
CA GLN A 52 -28.31 40.34 22.22
C GLN A 52 -27.46 40.44 23.49
N GLU A 53 -27.97 39.95 24.63
CA GLU A 53 -27.20 39.93 25.89
C GLU A 53 -25.92 39.08 25.78
N ILE A 54 -26.01 37.89 25.16
CA ILE A 54 -24.85 37.02 24.93
C ILE A 54 -23.87 37.68 23.95
N GLN A 55 -24.39 38.27 22.88
CA GLN A 55 -23.57 38.91 21.85
C GLN A 55 -22.86 40.15 22.38
N GLN A 56 -23.49 40.95 23.25
CA GLN A 56 -22.82 42.05 23.95
C GLN A 56 -21.64 41.56 24.80
N LYS A 57 -21.78 40.40 25.47
CA LYS A 57 -20.69 39.81 26.26
C LYS A 57 -19.53 39.30 25.40
N THR A 58 -19.80 38.83 24.19
CA THR A 58 -18.76 38.29 23.29
C THR A 58 -18.15 39.34 22.36
N SER A 59 -18.87 40.43 22.05
CA SER A 59 -18.42 41.46 21.09
C SER A 59 -17.17 42.23 21.54
N SER A 60 -16.88 42.26 22.85
CA SER A 60 -15.72 42.95 23.40
C SER A 60 -14.43 42.12 23.38
N LEU A 61 -14.51 40.81 23.07
CA LEU A 61 -13.36 39.92 23.15
C LEU A 61 -12.52 39.99 21.87
N PRO A 62 -11.18 39.90 21.97
CA PRO A 62 -10.35 39.76 20.78
C PRO A 62 -10.66 38.41 20.09
N TRP A 63 -10.54 38.39 18.77
CA TRP A 63 -10.90 37.23 17.95
C TRP A 63 -10.20 35.92 18.37
N ILE A 64 -9.01 36.01 18.98
CA ILE A 64 -8.26 34.85 19.48
C ILE A 64 -8.99 34.05 20.57
N GLU A 65 -9.89 34.68 21.33
CA GLU A 65 -10.67 34.02 22.38
C GLU A 65 -11.88 33.28 21.81
N THR A 66 -12.41 33.72 20.67
CA THR A 66 -13.56 33.09 20.01
C THR A 66 -13.15 32.07 18.96
N LEU A 67 -12.05 32.34 18.22
CA LEU A 67 -11.56 31.57 17.07
C LEU A 67 -12.66 31.25 16.06
N GLU A 68 -13.70 32.10 16.01
CA GLU A 68 -14.86 31.87 15.18
C GLU A 68 -14.55 32.27 13.73
N CYS A 69 -14.91 31.41 12.79
CA CYS A 69 -14.81 31.73 11.38
C CYS A 69 -16.15 31.49 10.72
N VAL A 70 -16.69 32.56 10.15
CA VAL A 70 -18.00 32.56 9.50
C VAL A 70 -17.79 32.82 8.01
N THR A 71 -18.06 31.82 7.18
CA THR A 71 -18.09 31.99 5.74
C THR A 71 -19.36 32.75 5.34
N ALA A 72 -19.21 33.85 4.61
CA ALA A 72 -20.36 34.61 4.09
C ALA A 72 -21.08 33.86 2.96
N GLN A 73 -20.38 32.96 2.27
CA GLN A 73 -20.90 32.25 1.10
C GLN A 73 -21.77 31.04 1.52
N ARG A 74 -23.03 31.09 1.12
CA ARG A 74 -23.97 29.98 1.29
C ARG A 74 -23.68 28.90 0.25
N SER A 75 -23.37 27.69 0.70
CA SER A 75 -23.15 26.56 -0.21
C SER A 75 -24.46 26.10 -0.87
N GLU A 76 -24.56 26.28 -2.18
CA GLU A 76 -25.71 25.81 -2.96
C GLU A 76 -25.57 24.33 -3.31
N ILE A 77 -26.15 23.46 -2.48
CA ILE A 77 -26.22 22.03 -2.76
C ILE A 77 -27.47 21.76 -3.59
N LYS A 78 -27.30 21.51 -4.90
CA LYS A 78 -28.41 21.24 -5.83
C LYS A 78 -29.32 20.09 -5.38
N ASN A 79 -28.72 19.01 -4.86
CA ASN A 79 -29.43 17.82 -4.38
C ASN A 79 -28.97 17.47 -2.97
N ALA A 80 -29.81 17.74 -1.97
CA ALA A 80 -29.47 17.50 -0.56
C ALA A 80 -29.14 16.03 -0.24
N ASN A 81 -29.69 15.07 -1.00
CA ASN A 81 -29.46 13.64 -0.79
C ASN A 81 -28.14 13.12 -1.38
N ASN A 82 -27.44 13.93 -2.19
CA ASN A 82 -26.15 13.52 -2.75
C ASN A 82 -25.02 13.80 -1.74
N ASP A 83 -24.63 12.75 -1.02
CA ASP A 83 -23.60 12.82 0.01
C ASP A 83 -22.25 13.30 -0.54
N LEU A 84 -21.80 12.79 -1.69
CA LEU A 84 -20.49 13.18 -2.25
C LEU A 84 -20.42 14.68 -2.57
N GLN A 85 -21.50 15.25 -3.12
CA GLN A 85 -21.55 16.68 -3.41
C GLN A 85 -21.60 17.51 -2.13
N ARG A 86 -22.35 17.04 -1.13
CA ARG A 86 -22.45 17.68 0.18
C ARG A 86 -21.12 17.66 0.93
N GLU A 87 -20.40 16.55 0.93
CA GLU A 87 -19.08 16.42 1.55
C GLU A 87 -18.05 17.34 0.88
N VAL A 88 -18.10 17.48 -0.45
CA VAL A 88 -17.22 18.44 -1.17
C VAL A 88 -17.55 19.88 -0.78
N ALA A 89 -18.83 20.23 -0.64
CA ALA A 89 -19.24 21.56 -0.21
C ALA A 89 -18.79 21.87 1.23
N PHE A 90 -18.92 20.91 2.16
CA PHE A 90 -18.40 21.05 3.52
C PHE A 90 -16.88 21.18 3.55
N TYR A 91 -16.19 20.40 2.72
CA TYR A 91 -14.74 20.49 2.59
C TYR A 91 -14.29 21.87 2.09
N GLN A 92 -14.94 22.43 1.07
CA GLN A 92 -14.61 23.76 0.55
C GLN A 92 -14.87 24.86 1.58
N MET A 93 -16.04 24.83 2.22
CA MET A 93 -16.40 25.81 3.26
C MET A 93 -15.43 25.78 4.45
N THR A 94 -15.04 24.58 4.90
CA THR A 94 -14.05 24.45 5.98
C THR A 94 -12.66 24.89 5.53
N LEU A 95 -12.24 24.58 4.30
CA LEU A 95 -10.96 24.99 3.75
C LEU A 95 -10.84 26.52 3.69
N ASP A 96 -11.88 27.21 3.26
CA ASP A 96 -11.86 28.68 3.14
C ASP A 96 -11.86 29.33 4.54
N CYS A 97 -12.66 28.84 5.48
CA CYS A 97 -12.58 29.27 6.88
C CYS A 97 -11.18 29.09 7.49
N VAL A 98 -10.53 27.96 7.19
CA VAL A 98 -9.18 27.70 7.69
C VAL A 98 -8.19 28.70 7.10
N LYS A 99 -8.27 29.03 5.80
CA LYS A 99 -7.39 30.03 5.19
C LYS A 99 -7.57 31.40 5.84
N ASP A 100 -8.80 31.87 5.96
CA ASP A 100 -9.12 33.15 6.60
C ASP A 100 -8.60 33.21 8.04
N SER A 101 -8.75 32.10 8.78
CA SER A 101 -8.25 32.00 10.16
C SER A 101 -6.73 31.98 10.22
N LEU A 102 -6.06 31.32 9.27
CA LEU A 102 -4.60 31.30 9.19
C LEU A 102 -4.04 32.69 8.90
N ASP A 103 -4.68 33.45 8.02
CA ASP A 103 -4.26 34.83 7.70
C ASP A 103 -4.39 35.72 8.94
N ARG A 104 -5.51 35.64 9.67
CA ARG A 104 -5.68 36.36 10.95
C ARG A 104 -4.64 35.95 12.00
N LEU A 105 -4.30 34.66 12.11
CA LEU A 105 -3.27 34.19 13.04
C LEU A 105 -1.87 34.68 12.65
N ASN A 106 -1.58 34.80 11.35
CA ASN A 106 -0.33 35.39 10.86
C ASN A 106 -0.24 36.87 11.20
N ASP A 107 -1.32 37.63 11.04
CA ASP A 107 -1.39 39.05 11.38
C ASP A 107 -1.16 39.29 12.88
N LEU A 108 -1.71 38.40 13.73
CA LEU A 108 -1.50 38.40 15.18
C LEU A 108 -0.13 37.82 15.61
N GLN A 109 0.67 37.31 14.67
CA GLN A 109 1.96 36.66 14.89
C GLN A 109 1.91 35.45 15.85
N ILE A 110 0.80 34.68 15.82
CA ILE A 110 0.60 33.52 16.69
C ILE A 110 1.03 32.24 15.95
N PRO A 111 1.92 31.41 16.53
CA PRO A 111 2.33 30.16 15.90
C PRO A 111 1.20 29.12 15.94
N TYR A 112 0.74 28.70 14.76
CA TYR A 112 -0.37 27.74 14.63
C TYR A 112 0.08 26.32 14.19
N ARG A 113 1.30 26.17 13.67
CA ARG A 113 1.79 24.87 13.19
C ARG A 113 2.33 24.05 14.35
N ARG A 114 1.82 22.83 14.50
CA ARG A 114 2.39 21.84 15.42
C ARG A 114 3.82 21.46 14.98
N PRO A 115 4.86 21.70 15.81
CA PRO A 115 6.21 21.25 15.51
C PRO A 115 6.31 19.71 15.49
N ASN A 116 7.18 19.16 14.64
CA ASN A 116 7.37 17.70 14.54
C ASN A 116 7.94 17.06 15.82
N ASP A 117 8.64 17.85 16.64
CA ASP A 117 9.29 17.42 17.89
C ASP A 117 8.40 17.62 19.13
N PHE A 118 7.17 18.11 18.95
CA PHE A 118 6.23 18.31 20.05
C PHE A 118 5.34 17.08 20.26
N TYR A 119 5.78 16.18 21.16
CA TYR A 119 5.08 14.96 21.53
C TYR A 119 4.09 15.21 22.68
N ALA A 120 2.86 15.56 22.33
CA ALA A 120 1.71 15.61 23.23
C ALA A 120 0.70 14.50 22.90
N GLU A 121 -0.21 14.22 23.82
CA GLU A 121 -1.30 13.27 23.59
C GLU A 121 -2.19 13.75 22.41
N MET A 122 -2.43 12.85 21.45
CA MET A 122 -3.26 13.12 20.28
C MET A 122 -4.63 12.46 20.46
N LEU A 123 -5.67 13.02 19.83
CA LEU A 123 -7.05 12.48 19.89
C LEU A 123 -7.15 10.98 19.57
N LYS A 124 -6.28 10.46 18.69
CA LYS A 124 -6.19 9.03 18.35
C LYS A 124 -4.81 8.50 18.68
N SER A 125 -4.76 7.32 19.30
CA SER A 125 -3.49 6.66 19.61
C SER A 125 -2.73 6.20 18.35
N ASP A 126 -1.40 6.18 18.44
CA ASP A 126 -0.54 5.72 17.34
C ASP A 126 -0.83 4.28 16.93
N GLN A 127 -1.21 3.43 17.88
CA GLN A 127 -1.62 2.06 17.59
C GLN A 127 -2.90 2.01 16.73
N HIS A 128 -3.85 2.93 16.94
CA HIS A 128 -5.01 3.06 16.07
C HIS A 128 -4.60 3.53 14.66
N MET A 129 -3.76 4.56 14.57
CA MET A 129 -3.30 5.10 13.27
C MET A 129 -2.45 4.10 12.48
N ALA A 130 -1.66 3.26 13.16
CA ALA A 130 -0.92 2.17 12.54
C ALA A 130 -1.85 1.15 11.85
N ARG A 131 -2.99 0.83 12.47
CA ARG A 131 -4.01 -0.05 11.88
C ARG A 131 -4.66 0.58 10.65
N VAL A 132 -5.02 1.86 10.72
CA VAL A 132 -5.58 2.61 9.59
C VAL A 132 -4.59 2.65 8.42
N LYS A 133 -3.33 2.97 8.69
CA LYS A 133 -2.25 2.99 7.68
C LYS A 133 -2.03 1.62 7.05
N ALA A 134 -2.03 0.55 7.86
CA ALA A 134 -1.90 -0.82 7.36
C ALA A 134 -3.04 -1.19 6.41
N ARG A 135 -4.28 -0.78 6.72
CA ARG A 135 -5.45 -1.00 5.84
C ARG A 135 -5.32 -0.25 4.51
N ILE A 136 -4.96 1.03 4.54
CA ILE A 136 -4.76 1.83 3.32
C ILE A 136 -3.66 1.21 2.44
N LEU A 137 -2.55 0.78 3.05
CA LEU A 137 -1.45 0.15 2.31
C LEU A 137 -1.87 -1.19 1.69
N TRP A 138 -2.67 -1.98 2.42
CA TRP A 138 -3.22 -3.23 1.91
C TRP A 138 -4.16 -3.01 0.72
N GLU A 139 -5.05 -2.02 0.78
CA GLU A 139 -5.96 -1.66 -0.32
C GLU A 139 -5.18 -1.18 -1.55
N LYS A 140 -4.19 -0.29 -1.37
CA LYS A 140 -3.29 0.13 -2.46
C LYS A 140 -2.54 -1.04 -3.09
N LYS A 141 -2.03 -1.98 -2.28
CA LYS A 141 -1.37 -3.19 -2.78
C LYS A 141 -2.33 -4.06 -3.58
N LYS A 142 -3.56 -4.23 -3.11
CA LYS A 142 -4.61 -5.00 -3.80
C LYS A 142 -4.91 -4.40 -5.17
N ILE A 143 -5.09 -3.08 -5.25
CA ILE A 143 -5.32 -2.35 -6.52
C ILE A 143 -4.11 -2.53 -7.45
N GLY A 144 -2.89 -2.29 -6.95
CA GLY A 144 -1.68 -2.41 -7.76
C GLY A 144 -1.45 -3.82 -8.32
N VAL A 145 -1.81 -4.88 -7.58
CA VAL A 145 -1.75 -6.27 -8.08
C VAL A 145 -2.74 -6.49 -9.23
N VAL A 146 -3.96 -5.97 -9.11
CA VAL A 146 -4.99 -6.09 -10.17
C VAL A 146 -4.56 -5.31 -11.42
N GLU A 147 -4.04 -4.10 -11.25
CA GLU A 147 -3.53 -3.27 -12.36
C GLU A 147 -2.33 -3.91 -13.05
N ALA A 148 -1.36 -4.43 -12.28
CA ALA A 148 -0.22 -5.17 -12.82
C ALA A 148 -0.67 -6.42 -13.60
N ARG A 149 -1.68 -7.15 -13.10
CA ARG A 149 -2.27 -8.29 -13.82
C ARG A 149 -2.92 -7.86 -15.13
N LYS A 150 -3.71 -6.78 -15.12
CA LYS A 150 -4.32 -6.22 -16.36
C LYS A 150 -3.24 -5.80 -17.36
N LYS A 151 -2.19 -5.12 -16.90
CA LYS A 151 -1.05 -4.70 -17.73
C LYS A 151 -0.33 -5.91 -18.34
N ASN A 152 -0.01 -6.92 -17.53
CA ASN A 152 0.65 -8.13 -18.01
C ASN A 152 -0.22 -8.88 -19.02
N SER A 153 -1.53 -9.00 -18.79
CA SER A 153 -2.46 -9.60 -19.76
C SER A 153 -2.53 -8.84 -21.08
N ARG A 154 -2.43 -7.51 -21.07
CA ARG A 154 -2.35 -6.70 -22.30
C ARG A 154 -1.01 -6.95 -23.00
N LEU A 155 0.10 -6.91 -22.25
CA LEU A 155 1.43 -7.16 -22.78
C LEU A 155 1.53 -8.55 -23.43
N THR A 156 1.00 -9.60 -22.79
CA THR A 156 1.05 -10.96 -23.35
C THR A 156 0.22 -11.10 -24.62
N LYS A 157 -0.95 -10.45 -24.71
CA LYS A 157 -1.78 -10.44 -25.94
C LYS A 157 -1.03 -9.81 -27.11
N PHE A 158 -0.40 -8.65 -26.91
CA PHE A 158 0.31 -7.93 -27.97
C PHE A 158 1.78 -8.33 -28.12
N HIS A 159 2.29 -9.22 -27.27
CA HIS A 159 3.71 -9.57 -27.22
C HIS A 159 4.24 -10.07 -28.56
N LYS A 160 3.50 -10.97 -29.22
CA LYS A 160 3.92 -11.56 -30.50
C LYS A 160 3.97 -10.53 -31.62
N GLN A 161 2.96 -9.67 -31.70
CA GLN A 161 2.90 -8.60 -32.70
C GLN A 161 4.04 -7.59 -32.46
N MET A 162 4.24 -7.16 -31.22
CA MET A 162 5.34 -6.28 -30.82
C MET A 162 6.72 -6.87 -31.16
N MET A 163 6.93 -8.17 -30.91
CA MET A 163 8.20 -8.83 -31.25
C MET A 163 8.39 -8.95 -32.77
N PHE A 164 7.32 -9.22 -33.52
CA PHE A 164 7.37 -9.25 -34.98
C PHE A 164 7.69 -7.87 -35.56
N GLU A 165 7.01 -6.81 -35.11
CA GLU A 165 7.28 -5.43 -35.51
C GLU A 165 8.69 -4.99 -35.17
N LYS A 166 9.18 -5.33 -33.96
CA LYS A 166 10.55 -5.06 -33.56
C LYS A 166 11.57 -5.73 -34.49
N ASN A 167 11.36 -7.01 -34.82
CA ASN A 167 12.25 -7.72 -35.74
C ASN A 167 12.17 -7.13 -37.15
N LYS A 168 10.97 -6.80 -37.64
CA LYS A 168 10.78 -6.13 -38.94
C LYS A 168 11.50 -4.78 -39.00
N ALA A 169 11.40 -3.98 -37.94
CA ALA A 169 12.10 -2.71 -37.83
C ALA A 169 13.62 -2.89 -37.76
N SER A 170 14.12 -3.90 -37.04
CA SER A 170 15.55 -4.23 -37.00
C SER A 170 16.08 -4.62 -38.37
N SER A 171 15.40 -5.52 -39.06
CA SER A 171 15.79 -5.94 -40.42
C SER A 171 15.68 -4.82 -41.44
N ALA A 172 14.73 -3.88 -41.28
CA ALA A 172 14.65 -2.69 -42.13
C ALA A 172 15.87 -1.78 -41.92
N ARG A 173 16.24 -1.51 -40.66
CA ARG A 173 17.44 -0.73 -40.32
C ARG A 173 18.73 -1.38 -40.85
N GLU A 174 18.89 -2.69 -40.66
CA GLU A 174 20.06 -3.43 -41.19
C GLU A 174 20.16 -3.30 -42.72
N LYS A 175 19.02 -3.36 -43.43
CA LYS A 175 19.01 -3.14 -44.89
C LYS A 175 19.35 -1.71 -45.28
N GLU A 176 18.84 -0.72 -44.56
CA GLU A 176 19.19 0.70 -44.76
C GLU A 176 20.69 0.93 -44.55
N GLU A 177 21.28 0.35 -43.50
CA GLU A 177 22.71 0.41 -43.22
C GLU A 177 23.54 -0.28 -44.31
N LEU A 178 23.14 -1.47 -44.78
CA LEU A 178 23.82 -2.17 -45.88
C LEU A 178 23.74 -1.36 -47.19
N ASN A 179 22.57 -0.80 -47.53
CA ASN A 179 22.41 0.06 -48.70
C ASN A 179 23.28 1.32 -48.60
N ALA A 180 23.41 1.92 -47.42
CA ALA A 180 24.31 3.05 -47.18
C ALA A 180 25.79 2.67 -47.39
N ILE A 181 26.19 1.47 -46.96
CA ILE A 181 27.55 0.95 -47.20
C ILE A 181 27.77 0.66 -48.70
N GLU A 182 26.80 0.07 -49.39
CA GLU A 182 26.89 -0.20 -50.83
C GLU A 182 26.96 1.08 -51.66
N THR A 183 26.11 2.06 -51.37
CA THR A 183 26.17 3.38 -52.02
C THR A 183 27.50 4.09 -51.75
N TRP A 184 28.05 4.00 -50.55
CA TRP A 184 29.40 4.50 -50.24
C TRP A 184 30.50 3.77 -51.01
N LYS A 185 30.46 2.43 -51.08
CA LYS A 185 31.40 1.62 -51.88
C LYS A 185 31.33 1.97 -53.37
N ASN A 186 30.14 2.13 -53.91
CA ASN A 186 29.92 2.50 -55.30
C ASN A 186 30.40 3.93 -55.58
N SER A 187 30.16 4.87 -54.67
CA SER A 187 30.67 6.25 -54.76
C SER A 187 32.21 6.27 -54.74
N LEU A 188 32.84 5.51 -53.85
CA LEU A 188 34.30 5.33 -53.84
C LEU A 188 34.84 4.73 -55.14
N PHE A 189 34.13 3.76 -55.70
CA PHE A 189 34.49 3.14 -56.97
C PHE A 189 34.39 4.13 -58.14
N VAL A 190 33.31 4.92 -58.23
CA VAL A 190 33.14 5.97 -59.24
C VAL A 190 34.21 7.06 -59.07
N PHE A 191 34.47 7.52 -57.85
CA PHE A 191 35.53 8.48 -57.56
C PHE A 191 36.92 7.94 -58.00
N PHE A 192 37.19 6.67 -57.74
CA PHE A 192 38.44 6.02 -58.17
C PHE A 192 38.54 5.92 -59.70
N LEU A 193 37.44 5.58 -60.39
CA LEU A 193 37.39 5.53 -61.85
C LEU A 193 37.61 6.91 -62.49
N ILE A 194 36.98 7.98 -61.97
CA ILE A 194 37.14 9.34 -62.49
C ILE A 194 38.57 9.86 -62.29
N LYS A 195 39.24 9.47 -61.19
CA LYS A 195 40.61 9.91 -60.88
C LYS A 195 41.69 9.16 -61.68
N LYS A 196 41.37 8.02 -62.29
CA LYS A 196 42.28 7.25 -63.16
C LYS A 196 41.68 7.06 -64.56
N ASN A 197 42.05 7.95 -65.49
CA ASN A 197 41.81 7.80 -66.93
C ASN A 197 42.66 6.65 -67.54
N HIS A 198 42.42 5.39 -67.17
CA HIS A 198 43.09 4.27 -67.84
C HIS A 198 42.18 3.06 -68.05
N THR A 199 42.14 2.66 -69.32
CA THR A 199 41.40 1.59 -70.00
C THR A 199 41.73 0.16 -69.56
N GLU A 200 42.31 -0.07 -68.38
CA GLU A 200 42.81 -1.38 -67.94
C GLU A 200 42.38 -1.74 -66.51
N LEU A 201 41.08 -1.86 -66.24
CA LEU A 201 40.61 -2.24 -64.89
C LEU A 201 39.45 -3.25 -64.87
N ARG A 202 39.27 -4.05 -65.92
CA ARG A 202 38.30 -5.16 -65.89
C ARG A 202 38.78 -6.36 -65.03
N SER A 203 40.04 -6.36 -64.56
CA SER A 203 40.69 -7.48 -63.87
C SER A 203 40.90 -7.32 -62.35
N PHE A 204 40.62 -6.14 -61.75
CA PHE A 204 40.98 -5.91 -60.35
C PHE A 204 39.92 -6.36 -59.31
N CYS A 205 38.66 -6.55 -59.72
CA CYS A 205 37.56 -6.80 -58.77
C CYS A 205 37.11 -8.26 -58.63
N SER A 206 37.68 -9.21 -59.38
CA SER A 206 37.29 -10.64 -59.27
C SER A 206 38.18 -11.47 -58.33
N ASN A 207 39.35 -10.96 -57.91
CA ASN A 207 40.38 -11.78 -57.25
C ASN A 207 40.91 -11.19 -55.93
N ARG A 208 40.08 -10.45 -55.17
CA ARG A 208 40.44 -10.04 -53.79
C ARG A 208 40.21 -11.19 -52.79
N SER A 209 41.03 -12.24 -52.96
CA SER A 209 41.50 -13.19 -51.94
C SER A 209 40.47 -13.84 -50.99
N ASP A 210 39.52 -14.62 -51.51
CA ASP A 210 38.75 -15.61 -50.74
C ASP A 210 39.63 -16.61 -49.95
N LYS A 211 40.88 -16.82 -50.39
CA LYS A 211 41.87 -17.65 -49.71
C LYS A 211 42.24 -17.12 -48.32
N SER A 212 42.36 -15.79 -48.16
CA SER A 212 42.72 -15.18 -46.87
C SER A 212 41.58 -15.28 -45.84
N LEU A 213 40.33 -15.19 -46.30
CA LEU A 213 39.15 -15.22 -45.44
C LEU A 213 38.83 -16.66 -45.00
N GLN A 214 39.05 -17.65 -45.89
CA GLN A 214 38.97 -19.07 -45.52
C GLN A 214 40.06 -19.49 -44.52
N GLU A 215 41.28 -18.96 -44.63
CA GLU A 215 42.37 -19.22 -43.68
C GLU A 215 42.02 -18.69 -42.28
N ILE A 216 41.53 -17.45 -42.20
CA ILE A 216 41.09 -16.81 -40.95
C ILE A 216 39.90 -17.54 -40.32
N LEU A 217 38.93 -18.00 -41.13
CA LEU A 217 37.79 -18.80 -40.66
C LEU A 217 38.21 -20.19 -40.17
N ARG A 218 39.21 -20.81 -40.80
CA ARG A 218 39.77 -22.08 -40.33
C ARG A 218 40.51 -21.91 -39.00
N GLN A 219 41.29 -20.84 -38.85
CA GLN A 219 42.05 -20.57 -37.63
C GLN A 219 41.14 -20.26 -36.44
N SER A 220 40.15 -19.38 -36.63
CA SER A 220 39.14 -19.07 -35.60
C SER A 220 38.31 -20.29 -35.20
N ARG A 221 37.99 -21.20 -36.14
CA ARG A 221 37.31 -22.46 -35.83
C ARG A 221 38.15 -23.40 -34.96
N ARG A 222 39.47 -23.48 -35.19
CA ARG A 222 40.39 -24.28 -34.37
C ARG A 222 40.51 -23.71 -32.96
N GLU A 223 40.65 -22.39 -32.83
CA GLU A 223 40.72 -21.70 -31.54
C GLU A 223 39.44 -21.90 -30.71
N TYR A 224 38.26 -21.83 -31.35
CA TYR A 224 36.99 -22.09 -30.69
C TYR A 224 36.89 -23.53 -30.16
N LEU A 225 37.33 -24.52 -30.94
CA LEU A 225 37.34 -25.93 -30.53
C LEU A 225 38.30 -26.18 -29.36
N GLN A 226 39.51 -25.62 -29.40
CA GLN A 226 40.47 -25.68 -28.29
C GLN A 226 39.93 -25.03 -27.01
N LYS A 227 39.28 -23.87 -27.13
CA LYS A 227 38.65 -23.19 -25.99
C LYS A 227 37.56 -24.07 -25.35
N LYS A 228 36.75 -24.74 -26.18
CA LYS A 228 35.69 -25.66 -25.72
C LYS A 228 36.26 -26.92 -25.05
N GLU A 229 37.39 -27.45 -25.51
CA GLU A 229 38.09 -28.55 -24.82
C GLU A 229 38.67 -28.10 -23.48
N ASN A 230 39.29 -26.91 -23.42
CA ASN A 230 39.86 -26.37 -22.20
C ASN A 230 38.79 -26.05 -21.15
N GLU A 231 37.59 -25.64 -21.56
CA GLU A 231 36.44 -25.47 -20.65
C GLU A 231 35.94 -26.78 -20.05
N LYS A 232 35.99 -27.89 -20.80
CA LYS A 232 35.63 -29.23 -20.28
C LYS A 232 36.62 -29.76 -19.25
N LYS A 233 37.90 -29.35 -19.33
CA LYS A 233 38.97 -29.79 -18.41
C LYS A 233 39.01 -29.01 -17.09
N LYS A 234 38.26 -27.91 -16.94
CA LYS A 234 38.20 -27.13 -15.69
C LYS A 234 37.26 -27.77 -14.67
N LYS A 235 37.79 -28.11 -13.48
CA LYS A 235 36.99 -28.57 -12.34
C LYS A 235 35.97 -27.50 -11.93
N PRO A 236 34.70 -27.87 -11.64
CA PRO A 236 33.67 -26.88 -11.28
C PRO A 236 33.98 -26.21 -9.95
N ASN A 237 33.78 -24.89 -9.87
CA ASN A 237 33.95 -24.07 -8.66
C ASN A 237 33.06 -24.62 -7.52
N MET A 238 33.57 -24.64 -6.28
CA MET A 238 32.86 -25.11 -5.08
C MET A 238 31.48 -24.44 -4.90
N ARG A 239 31.37 -23.15 -5.26
CA ARG A 239 30.10 -22.41 -5.28
C ARG A 239 29.07 -22.97 -6.27
N ARG A 240 29.54 -23.53 -7.39
CA ARG A 240 28.69 -24.20 -8.40
C ARG A 240 28.25 -25.57 -7.91
N ILE A 241 29.15 -26.32 -7.27
CA ILE A 241 28.83 -27.62 -6.66
C ILE A 241 27.74 -27.48 -5.58
N MET A 242 27.84 -26.49 -4.68
CA MET A 242 26.79 -26.25 -3.67
C MET A 242 25.45 -25.83 -4.28
N LYS A 243 25.45 -25.04 -5.37
CA LYS A 243 24.22 -24.68 -6.10
C LYS A 243 23.62 -25.89 -6.82
N ASP A 244 24.44 -26.72 -7.44
CA ASP A 244 24.00 -27.94 -8.11
C ASP A 244 23.49 -28.99 -7.09
N MET A 245 23.96 -28.96 -5.85
CA MET A 245 23.44 -29.83 -4.79
C MET A 245 22.10 -29.32 -4.22
N LYS A 246 21.93 -28.00 -4.14
CA LYS A 246 20.67 -27.37 -3.69
C LYS A 246 19.57 -27.38 -4.75
N TYR A 247 19.93 -27.30 -6.03
CA TYR A 247 19.00 -27.12 -7.15
C TYR A 247 19.07 -28.23 -8.22
N GLY A 248 19.91 -29.26 -8.03
CA GLY A 248 20.17 -30.33 -9.01
C GLY A 248 21.31 -30.00 -9.98
N LYS A 249 22.00 -31.06 -10.48
CA LYS A 249 23.17 -31.03 -11.38
C LYS A 249 22.79 -30.53 -12.79
N SER A 250 22.31 -29.30 -12.87
CA SER A 250 21.92 -28.61 -14.10
C SER A 250 21.68 -27.14 -13.78
N GLY A 251 22.71 -26.31 -13.98
CA GLY A 251 22.52 -24.88 -14.24
C GLY A 251 21.79 -24.67 -15.56
N GLY A 252 20.52 -25.08 -15.61
CA GLY A 252 19.66 -25.13 -16.78
C GLY A 252 18.61 -26.22 -16.67
N GLY A 253 17.62 -26.05 -15.78
CA GLY A 253 16.35 -26.78 -15.79
C GLY A 253 16.41 -28.29 -15.50
N THR A 254 15.39 -28.78 -14.83
CA THR A 254 14.94 -30.18 -14.89
C THR A 254 15.11 -30.76 -16.30
N LYS A 255 15.38 -32.08 -16.40
CA LYS A 255 15.40 -32.91 -17.64
C LYS A 255 14.05 -32.89 -18.39
N MET A 256 13.61 -31.70 -18.81
CA MET A 256 12.42 -31.31 -19.56
C MET A 256 12.74 -30.09 -20.44
N GLY A 257 14.02 -29.88 -20.78
CA GLY A 257 14.52 -28.70 -21.50
C GLY A 257 14.18 -28.64 -23.00
N ARG A 258 13.45 -29.62 -23.54
CA ARG A 258 12.94 -29.58 -24.92
C ARG A 258 11.45 -29.93 -25.09
N SER A 259 10.81 -30.52 -24.07
CA SER A 259 9.38 -30.90 -24.15
C SER A 259 8.42 -29.79 -23.70
N LYS A 260 8.92 -28.70 -23.10
CA LYS A 260 8.10 -27.55 -22.67
C LYS A 260 8.14 -26.38 -23.65
N LYS A 261 8.19 -26.65 -24.95
CA LYS A 261 7.89 -25.64 -25.97
C LYS A 261 6.48 -25.87 -26.48
N ASN A 262 5.58 -24.95 -26.12
CA ASN A 262 4.24 -24.81 -26.70
C ASN A 262 3.24 -25.96 -26.47
N THR A 263 3.21 -26.57 -25.27
CA THR A 263 2.11 -27.44 -24.85
C THR A 263 1.17 -26.71 -23.88
N HIS A 264 -0.13 -26.96 -23.98
CA HIS A 264 -1.22 -26.37 -23.18
C HIS A 264 -0.99 -26.46 -21.65
N MET A 265 -0.10 -27.34 -21.19
CA MET A 265 0.34 -27.46 -19.80
C MET A 265 1.18 -26.24 -19.32
N SER A 266 1.91 -25.56 -20.23
CA SER A 266 2.76 -24.41 -19.87
C SER A 266 1.97 -23.16 -19.45
N SER A 267 0.70 -23.04 -19.85
CA SER A 267 -0.18 -21.94 -19.41
C SER A 267 -0.84 -22.20 -18.05
N LYS A 268 -0.74 -23.43 -17.51
CA LYS A 268 -1.40 -23.82 -16.26
C LYS A 268 -0.50 -23.70 -15.02
N GLU A 269 0.82 -23.60 -15.20
CA GLU A 269 1.79 -23.43 -14.09
C GLU A 269 1.58 -22.13 -13.28
N TYR A 270 0.94 -21.11 -13.87
CA TYR A 270 0.62 -19.85 -13.16
C TYR A 270 -0.50 -19.99 -12.11
N PHE A 271 -1.35 -21.02 -12.23
CA PHE A 271 -2.41 -21.30 -11.27
C PHE A 271 -1.88 -22.11 -10.07
N ASP A 272 -0.90 -23.00 -10.31
CA ASP A 272 -0.25 -23.81 -9.28
C ASP A 272 0.70 -22.99 -8.39
N ASP A 273 1.22 -21.86 -8.89
CA ASP A 273 2.02 -20.92 -8.07
C ASP A 273 1.21 -20.30 -6.93
N PHE A 274 -0.11 -20.11 -7.10
CA PHE A 274 -0.98 -19.65 -6.02
C PHE A 274 -1.18 -20.74 -4.96
N ALA A 275 -1.36 -22.01 -5.37
CA ALA A 275 -1.44 -23.14 -4.45
C ALA A 275 -0.12 -23.38 -3.70
N ARG A 276 1.03 -23.20 -4.37
CA ARG A 276 2.36 -23.28 -3.74
C ARG A 276 2.64 -22.11 -2.79
N SER A 277 2.12 -20.92 -3.05
CA SER A 277 2.24 -19.77 -2.14
C SER A 277 1.54 -20.00 -0.79
N GLY A 278 0.44 -20.76 -0.77
CA GLY A 278 -0.23 -21.19 0.46
C GLY A 278 0.59 -22.20 1.27
N ASN A 279 1.30 -23.11 0.59
CA ASN A 279 2.20 -24.08 1.23
C ASN A 279 3.49 -23.43 1.74
N ALA A 280 4.04 -22.45 1.01
CA ALA A 280 5.20 -21.67 1.47
C ALA A 280 4.85 -20.80 2.69
N ALA A 281 3.66 -20.18 2.72
CA ALA A 281 3.18 -19.45 3.89
C ALA A 281 2.94 -20.38 5.11
N ARG A 282 2.48 -21.62 4.87
CA ARG A 282 2.36 -22.66 5.91
C ARG A 282 3.71 -23.14 6.42
N GLU A 283 4.71 -23.34 5.55
CA GLU A 283 6.08 -23.67 5.96
C GLU A 283 6.74 -22.55 6.76
N GLU A 284 6.55 -21.29 6.35
CA GLU A 284 7.08 -20.13 7.07
C GLU A 284 6.41 -19.96 8.44
N ALA A 285 5.11 -20.23 8.54
CA ALA A 285 4.37 -20.30 9.80
C ALA A 285 4.84 -21.47 10.68
N HIS A 286 5.08 -22.65 10.10
CA HIS A 286 5.63 -23.82 10.79
C HIS A 286 7.04 -23.54 11.35
N TYR A 287 7.90 -22.88 10.57
CA TYR A 287 9.24 -22.47 11.02
C TYR A 287 9.19 -21.41 12.13
N LYS A 288 8.26 -20.45 12.05
CA LYS A 288 8.02 -19.45 13.12
C LYS A 288 7.50 -20.12 14.40
N ASN A 289 6.56 -21.06 14.29
CA ASN A 289 6.04 -21.82 15.42
C ASN A 289 7.11 -22.71 16.06
N MET A 290 7.97 -23.36 15.28
CA MET A 290 9.13 -24.11 15.79
C MET A 290 10.16 -23.21 16.49
N LYS A 291 10.41 -22.02 15.96
CA LYS A 291 11.30 -21.03 16.60
C LYS A 291 10.74 -20.52 17.93
N GLN A 292 9.43 -20.31 18.02
CA GLN A 292 8.76 -19.94 19.28
C GLN A 292 8.74 -21.09 20.29
N LEU A 293 8.51 -22.33 19.83
CA LEU A 293 8.53 -23.51 20.69
C LEU A 293 9.95 -23.77 21.25
N THR A 294 10.99 -23.65 20.43
CA THR A 294 12.39 -23.78 20.88
C THR A 294 12.80 -22.66 21.85
N GLN A 295 12.30 -21.44 21.67
CA GLN A 295 12.50 -20.35 22.64
C GLN A 295 11.76 -20.60 23.97
N LYS A 296 10.52 -21.12 23.93
CA LYS A 296 9.76 -21.54 25.13
C LYS A 296 10.46 -22.68 25.87
N LEU A 297 10.98 -23.68 25.16
CA LEU A 297 11.74 -24.80 25.76
C LEU A 297 13.05 -24.33 26.40
N LYS A 298 13.77 -23.39 25.77
CA LYS A 298 14.96 -22.74 26.37
C LYS A 298 14.60 -21.93 27.64
N GLY A 299 13.48 -21.22 27.66
CA GLY A 299 12.99 -20.52 28.86
C GLY A 299 12.64 -21.47 30.01
N ASN A 300 12.02 -22.61 29.71
CA ASN A 300 11.63 -23.60 30.71
C ASN A 300 12.84 -24.33 31.35
N SER A 301 13.94 -24.52 30.59
CA SER A 301 15.19 -25.08 31.12
C SER A 301 15.87 -24.17 32.15
N LYS A 302 15.78 -22.84 31.98
CA LYS A 302 16.31 -21.86 32.95
C LYS A 302 15.49 -21.84 34.24
N ASN A 303 14.15 -21.95 34.16
CA ASN A 303 13.29 -22.02 35.34
C ASN A 303 13.49 -23.32 36.15
N LYS A 304 13.68 -24.48 35.50
CA LYS A 304 14.02 -25.74 36.20
C LYS A 304 15.39 -25.66 36.89
N PHE A 305 16.38 -24.98 36.30
CA PHE A 305 17.69 -24.79 36.93
C PHE A 305 17.62 -23.88 38.18
N ILE A 306 16.80 -22.82 38.13
CA ILE A 306 16.58 -21.91 39.27
C ILE A 306 15.81 -22.61 40.39
N GLN A 307 14.80 -23.43 40.08
CA GLN A 307 14.06 -24.21 41.08
C GLN A 307 14.95 -25.30 41.73
N ASN A 308 15.79 -26.01 40.97
CA ASN A 308 16.72 -26.98 41.54
C ASN A 308 17.84 -26.34 42.40
N LYS A 309 18.22 -25.08 42.13
CA LYS A 309 19.15 -24.34 42.99
C LYS A 309 18.54 -23.96 44.34
N LYS A 310 17.24 -23.62 44.36
CA LYS A 310 16.49 -23.34 45.61
C LYS A 310 16.26 -24.59 46.46
N ILE A 311 16.03 -25.76 45.85
CA ILE A 311 15.83 -27.03 46.58
C ILE A 311 17.12 -27.50 47.28
N LYS A 312 18.30 -27.19 46.73
CA LYS A 312 19.60 -27.56 47.36
C LYS A 312 20.02 -26.64 48.53
N ALA A 313 19.28 -25.56 48.80
CA ALA A 313 19.60 -24.57 49.83
C ALA A 313 18.67 -24.62 51.06
N ALA A 314 17.90 -25.70 51.24
CA ALA A 314 17.12 -25.90 52.46
C ALA A 314 18.01 -26.39 53.63
N PRO A 315 17.82 -25.89 54.87
CA PRO A 315 18.60 -26.34 56.03
C PRO A 315 18.29 -27.80 56.35
N LYS A 316 19.33 -28.63 56.53
CA LYS A 316 19.20 -30.05 56.89
C LYS A 316 18.54 -30.16 58.27
N THR A 317 17.31 -30.65 58.35
CA THR A 317 16.64 -30.96 59.61
C THR A 317 17.31 -32.17 60.28
N HIS A 318 17.72 -32.02 61.54
CA HIS A 318 18.39 -33.06 62.31
C HIS A 318 17.38 -34.18 62.63
N ARG A 319 17.66 -35.41 62.18
CA ARG A 319 16.77 -36.56 62.41
C ARG A 319 16.88 -36.99 63.88
N PRO A 320 15.78 -37.11 64.64
CA PRO A 320 15.84 -37.46 66.06
C PRO A 320 16.46 -38.85 66.25
N SER A 321 17.25 -39.00 67.31
CA SER A 321 17.98 -40.25 67.59
C SER A 321 17.01 -41.41 67.83
N LYS A 322 17.47 -42.66 67.64
CA LYS A 322 16.63 -43.86 67.87
C LYS A 322 15.93 -43.80 69.24
N LYS A 323 16.62 -43.33 70.28
CA LYS A 323 16.07 -43.19 71.64
C LYS A 323 14.89 -42.21 71.71
N GLN A 324 14.97 -41.10 70.98
CA GLN A 324 13.87 -40.12 70.87
C GLN A 324 12.67 -40.68 70.09
N ARG A 325 12.92 -41.48 69.05
CA ARG A 325 11.85 -42.20 68.31
C ARG A 325 11.14 -43.23 69.19
N TRP A 326 11.89 -44.02 69.96
CA TRP A 326 11.30 -45.00 70.89
C TRP A 326 10.49 -44.34 72.01
N LYS A 327 10.93 -43.19 72.55
CA LYS A 327 10.13 -42.39 73.48
C LYS A 327 8.80 -41.93 72.88
N GLN A 328 8.81 -41.44 71.65
CA GLN A 328 7.57 -41.00 70.98
C GLN A 328 6.61 -42.16 70.69
N VAL A 329 7.14 -43.36 70.40
CA VAL A 329 6.32 -44.57 70.21
C VAL A 329 5.70 -45.02 71.54
N LEU A 330 6.47 -45.09 72.62
CA LEU A 330 5.95 -45.46 73.95
C LEU A 330 4.91 -44.46 74.46
N GLN A 331 5.11 -43.16 74.20
CA GLN A 331 4.17 -42.10 74.59
C GLN A 331 2.87 -42.14 73.76
N LYS A 332 2.91 -42.72 72.55
CA LYS A 332 1.70 -43.01 71.75
C LYS A 332 0.99 -44.28 72.20
N VAL A 333 1.73 -45.33 72.57
CA VAL A 333 1.14 -46.61 73.03
C VAL A 333 0.55 -46.49 74.44
N GLY A 334 1.19 -45.75 75.34
CA GLY A 334 0.67 -45.50 76.70
C GLY A 334 -0.60 -44.65 76.74
N LYS A 335 -0.86 -43.85 75.69
CA LYS A 335 -2.13 -43.10 75.54
C LYS A 335 -3.28 -43.94 75.00
N MET A 336 -3.03 -45.17 74.53
CA MET A 336 -4.05 -46.08 74.00
C MET A 336 -4.58 -47.09 75.02
N GLN A 337 -4.05 -47.13 76.25
CA GLN A 337 -4.50 -48.03 77.32
C GLN A 337 -5.31 -47.34 78.43
N THR A 338 -5.60 -46.04 78.27
CA THR A 338 -6.50 -45.28 79.14
C THR A 338 -7.54 -44.56 78.28
N ILE A 339 -8.45 -45.31 77.68
CA ILE A 339 -9.79 -44.90 77.24
C ILE A 339 -10.73 -46.05 77.59
#